data_AF-A0A9W7ATL4-F1
#
_entry.id   AF-A0A9W7ATL4-F1
#
_cell.length_a   1.000
_cell.length_b   1.000
_cell.length_c   1.000
_cell.angle_alpha   90.00
_cell.angle_beta   90.00
_cell.angle_gamma   90.00
#
_symmetry.space_group_name_H-M   'P 1'
#
loop_
_entity.id
_entity.type
_entity.pdbx_description
1 polymer ?
#
loop_
_entity_poly.entity_id
_entity_poly.type
_entity_poly.pdbx_seq_one_letter_code
_entity_poly.pdbx_strand_id
1 'polypeptide(L)'
;GAFQDGSFAEPNCYKNDDYAKNPDYIALKEKQSQVLFDAIARVIPDIRERVKHEDAIVEIGTPLTHRRFNRRAYGAYGPGVDEDGSVWSLLQSKSLNMPGLYLCGDSTFPGIGIPGVAASGTIAANSFVGIREHNRELSRSPKVAPESPLTPHPDMDPASSRVEKIRIHTFLTTRLRFPSLLARFFSGNIISDEPWKWVSTHLQVSQAHVKLFKFMLLTYILIFIIRQYVREDKAMEIDDEWRHDEFMAYFFLPSLLDVMSYFTVGRLFVRQGTDNFMFAFPCALGAFFMSWLGLIPALNTDLERDSIEGWTAATWIPVAILFGLFSMVLILHAFTAYKEKLLAGRMLEVIIMSLLVLKPIASRESFHPHHWFLAWLFGCHANQRFWWSLALQGFLWGIYINGVAVWGRDGLLGCQEDKVSHYAKFPRLA
;
A
#
# COMPACT_ATOMS: atom_id res chain seq x y z
N GLY A 1 0.69 39.89 -26.62
CA GLY A 1 1.05 39.71 -28.04
C GLY A 1 2.00 38.54 -28.23
N ALA A 2 1.48 37.31 -28.22
CA ALA A 2 2.10 36.07 -28.71
C ALA A 2 1.08 34.91 -28.62
N PHE A 3 0.07 35.06 -27.75
CA PHE A 3 -1.03 34.09 -27.59
C PHE A 3 -2.35 34.51 -28.27
N GLN A 4 -2.44 35.74 -28.78
CA GLN A 4 -3.71 36.29 -29.31
C GLN A 4 -3.93 36.05 -30.80
N ASP A 5 -2.91 35.67 -31.57
CA ASP A 5 -3.03 35.42 -33.01
C ASP A 5 -3.18 33.92 -33.37
N GLY A 6 -3.19 33.03 -32.37
CA GLY A 6 -3.32 31.59 -32.59
C GLY A 6 -2.11 30.92 -33.25
N SER A 7 -0.99 31.64 -33.46
CA SER A 7 0.19 31.13 -34.18
C SER A 7 0.79 29.85 -33.59
N PHE A 8 0.63 29.64 -32.27
CA PHE A 8 1.09 28.45 -31.55
C PHE A 8 -0.02 27.58 -30.96
N ALA A 9 -1.29 27.96 -31.15
CA ALA A 9 -2.46 27.20 -30.68
C ALA A 9 -2.90 26.10 -31.67
N GLU A 10 -2.04 25.73 -32.61
CA GLU A 10 -2.33 24.72 -33.63
C GLU A 10 -2.30 23.30 -33.02
N PRO A 11 -3.42 22.55 -33.04
CA PRO A 11 -3.46 21.16 -32.57
C PRO A 11 -2.61 20.22 -33.43
N ASN A 12 -2.41 20.55 -34.71
CA ASN A 12 -1.77 19.66 -35.67
C ASN A 12 -0.27 19.48 -35.38
N CYS A 13 0.11 18.29 -34.94
CA CYS A 13 1.48 17.90 -34.64
C CYS A 13 2.34 17.54 -35.86
N TYR A 14 1.75 17.52 -37.07
CA TYR A 14 2.45 17.21 -38.33
C TYR A 14 2.85 18.44 -39.14
N LYS A 15 2.57 19.65 -38.63
CA LYS A 15 2.98 20.91 -39.27
C LYS A 15 4.49 21.11 -39.11
N ASN A 16 5.13 21.73 -40.10
CA ASN A 16 6.59 21.92 -40.12
C ASN A 16 7.09 22.69 -38.88
N ASP A 17 8.27 22.32 -38.38
CA ASP A 17 8.90 22.85 -37.17
C ASP A 17 9.63 24.20 -37.38
N ASP A 18 9.24 24.96 -38.41
CA ASP A 18 9.88 26.25 -38.75
C ASP A 18 9.79 27.27 -37.62
N TYR A 19 8.84 27.11 -36.69
CA TYR A 19 8.76 27.91 -35.47
C TYR A 19 10.06 27.87 -34.66
N ALA A 20 10.85 26.79 -34.74
CA ALA A 20 12.11 26.65 -34.02
C ALA A 20 13.18 27.66 -34.50
N LYS A 21 13.03 28.20 -35.72
CA LYS A 21 13.92 29.23 -36.29
C LYS A 21 13.39 30.65 -36.05
N ASN A 22 12.17 30.81 -35.52
CA ASN A 22 11.58 32.11 -35.29
C ASN A 22 12.31 32.81 -34.11
N PRO A 23 12.91 34.00 -34.32
CA PRO A 23 13.64 34.71 -33.27
C PRO A 23 12.75 35.10 -32.09
N ASP A 24 11.47 35.41 -32.31
CA ASP A 24 10.52 35.74 -31.24
C ASP A 24 10.23 34.53 -30.36
N TYR A 25 10.13 33.34 -30.97
CA TYR A 25 9.98 32.09 -30.23
C TYR A 25 11.23 31.76 -29.41
N ILE A 26 12.43 31.94 -29.98
CA ILE A 26 13.70 31.71 -29.28
C ILE A 26 13.81 32.66 -28.09
N ALA A 27 13.55 33.96 -28.28
CA ALA A 27 13.59 34.96 -27.22
C ALA A 27 12.54 34.67 -26.13
N LEU A 28 11.32 34.26 -26.51
CA LEU A 28 10.28 33.89 -25.56
C LEU A 28 10.66 32.63 -24.77
N LYS A 29 11.19 31.61 -25.44
CA LYS A 29 11.66 30.36 -24.84
C LYS A 29 12.74 30.63 -23.79
N GLU A 30 13.69 31.50 -24.10
CA GLU A 30 14.74 31.93 -23.15
C GLU A 30 14.18 32.76 -22.01
N LYS A 31 13.25 33.68 -22.28
CA LYS A 31 12.61 34.49 -21.24
C LYS A 31 11.81 33.64 -20.26
N GLN A 32 11.06 32.66 -20.76
CA GLN A 32 10.21 31.79 -19.95
C GLN A 32 11.02 30.77 -19.13
N SER A 33 12.21 30.35 -19.59
CA SER A 33 13.07 29.44 -18.83
C SER A 33 13.62 30.07 -17.55
N GLN A 34 13.73 31.41 -17.48
CA GLN A 34 14.35 32.11 -16.35
C GLN A 34 13.66 31.82 -15.02
N VAL A 35 12.34 31.59 -15.01
CA VAL A 35 11.61 31.27 -13.77
C VAL A 35 12.12 29.96 -13.13
N LEU A 36 12.55 29.00 -13.94
CA LEU A 36 13.13 27.74 -13.46
C LEU A 36 14.53 27.96 -12.91
N PHE A 37 15.35 28.78 -13.58
CA PHE A 37 16.67 29.17 -13.07
C PHE A 37 16.56 29.94 -11.76
N ASP A 38 15.59 30.83 -11.61
CA ASP A 38 15.34 31.57 -10.36
C ASP A 38 14.92 30.64 -9.22
N ALA A 39 14.14 29.59 -9.51
CA ALA A 39 13.78 28.58 -8.53
C ALA A 39 14.99 27.74 -8.11
N ILE A 40 15.78 27.27 -9.08
CA ILE A 40 16.99 26.46 -8.82
C ILE A 40 18.04 27.29 -8.06
N ALA A 41 18.20 28.58 -8.37
CA ALA A 41 19.15 29.47 -7.72
C ALA A 41 18.92 29.61 -6.20
N ARG A 42 17.71 29.31 -5.70
CA ARG A 42 17.43 29.28 -4.25
C ARG A 42 18.11 28.10 -3.54
N VAL A 43 18.38 27.02 -4.26
CA VAL A 43 18.99 25.79 -3.75
C VAL A 43 20.46 25.69 -4.18
N ILE A 44 20.76 26.11 -5.41
CA ILE A 44 22.10 26.10 -6.03
C ILE A 44 22.44 27.55 -6.45
N PRO A 45 22.95 28.39 -5.54
CA PRO A 45 23.10 29.84 -5.77
C PRO A 45 23.97 30.23 -6.98
N ASP A 46 24.92 29.37 -7.35
CA ASP A 46 25.86 29.57 -8.44
C ASP A 46 25.46 28.83 -9.73
N ILE A 47 24.22 28.30 -9.84
CA ILE A 47 23.77 27.54 -11.02
C ILE A 47 24.00 28.30 -12.33
N ARG A 48 23.81 29.62 -12.32
CA ARG A 48 23.99 30.48 -13.50
C ARG A 48 25.44 30.58 -13.95
N GLU A 49 26.40 30.39 -13.06
CA GLU A 49 27.82 30.30 -13.43
C GLU A 49 28.18 28.88 -13.88
N ARG A 50 27.62 27.86 -13.23
CA ARG A 50 27.83 26.44 -13.61
C ARG A 50 27.41 26.15 -15.05
N VAL A 51 26.29 26.71 -15.49
CA VAL A 51 25.81 26.50 -16.87
C VAL A 51 26.61 27.26 -17.94
N LYS A 52 27.52 28.16 -17.55
CA LYS A 52 28.46 28.81 -18.48
C LYS A 52 29.74 27.99 -18.69
N HIS A 53 29.94 26.93 -17.90
CA HIS A 53 31.09 26.04 -18.07
C HIS A 53 31.07 25.42 -19.47
N GLU A 54 32.24 25.22 -20.08
CA GLU A 54 32.35 24.71 -21.46
C GLU A 54 31.73 23.32 -21.64
N ASP A 55 31.77 22.49 -20.59
CA ASP A 55 31.15 21.16 -20.56
C ASP A 55 29.65 21.15 -20.22
N ALA A 56 29.05 22.31 -19.92
CA ALA A 56 27.64 22.38 -19.54
C ALA A 56 26.73 22.43 -20.78
N ILE A 57 25.70 21.59 -20.79
CA ILE A 57 24.68 21.56 -21.84
C ILE A 57 23.36 22.08 -21.25
N VAL A 58 22.79 23.10 -21.88
CA VAL A 58 21.48 23.66 -21.50
C VAL A 58 20.51 23.48 -22.65
N GLU A 59 19.49 22.65 -22.43
CA GLU A 59 18.42 22.41 -23.39
C GLU A 59 17.07 22.79 -22.77
N ILE A 60 16.42 23.80 -23.33
CA ILE A 60 15.13 24.27 -22.83
C ILE A 60 14.00 23.51 -23.55
N GLY A 61 13.17 22.81 -22.78
CA GLY A 61 11.92 22.21 -23.25
C GLY A 61 10.77 23.21 -23.26
N THR A 62 9.91 23.15 -24.27
CA THR A 62 8.63 23.88 -24.32
C THR A 62 7.52 22.90 -24.73
N PRO A 63 6.23 23.26 -24.58
CA PRO A 63 5.14 22.45 -25.15
C PRO A 63 5.33 22.18 -26.65
N LEU A 64 5.89 23.13 -27.42
CA LEU A 64 6.19 22.89 -28.83
C LEU A 64 7.33 21.88 -29.01
N THR A 65 8.36 21.90 -28.15
CA THR A 65 9.37 20.84 -28.09
C THR A 65 8.71 19.48 -27.83
N HIS A 66 7.75 19.42 -26.90
CA HIS A 66 7.02 18.20 -26.58
C HIS A 66 6.16 17.69 -27.76
N ARG A 67 5.47 18.61 -28.46
CA ARG A 67 4.73 18.32 -29.70
C ARG A 67 5.65 17.74 -30.77
N ARG A 68 6.81 18.35 -31.00
CA ARG A 68 7.76 17.91 -32.03
C ARG A 68 8.27 16.49 -31.80
N PHE A 69 8.73 16.20 -30.58
CA PHE A 69 9.32 14.90 -30.28
C PHE A 69 8.28 13.77 -30.14
N ASN A 70 7.11 14.07 -29.56
CA ASN A 70 6.12 13.06 -29.19
C ASN A 70 4.81 13.15 -29.98
N ARG A 71 4.74 13.99 -31.01
CA ARG A 71 3.56 14.22 -31.86
C ARG A 71 2.28 14.54 -31.07
N ARG A 72 2.43 15.34 -30.00
CA ARG A 72 1.34 15.67 -29.07
C ARG A 72 0.50 16.84 -29.57
N ALA A 73 -0.81 16.67 -29.58
CA ALA A 73 -1.72 17.79 -29.80
C ALA A 73 -1.44 18.91 -28.80
N TYR A 74 -1.26 20.14 -29.29
CA TYR A 74 -0.90 21.33 -28.50
C TYR A 74 0.39 21.23 -27.65
N GLY A 75 1.16 20.15 -27.77
CA GLY A 75 2.27 19.88 -26.85
C GLY A 75 1.85 19.39 -25.47
N ALA A 76 0.60 18.96 -25.30
CA ALA A 76 0.07 18.49 -24.02
C ALA A 76 0.89 17.31 -23.46
N TYR A 77 1.13 17.31 -22.14
CA TYR A 77 1.81 16.22 -21.45
C TYR A 77 1.00 14.91 -21.51
N GLY A 78 -0.33 15.05 -21.46
CA GLY A 78 -1.30 13.99 -21.61
C GLY A 78 -2.70 14.54 -21.40
N PRO A 79 -3.72 13.68 -21.44
CA PRO A 79 -5.09 14.10 -21.17
C PRO A 79 -5.25 14.47 -19.69
N GLY A 80 -6.01 15.55 -19.44
CA GLY A 80 -6.44 15.91 -18.09
C GLY A 80 -7.58 15.02 -17.59
N VAL A 81 -8.05 15.29 -16.38
CA VAL A 81 -9.35 14.76 -15.93
C VAL A 81 -10.48 15.43 -16.70
N ASP A 82 -11.55 14.69 -16.91
CA ASP A 82 -12.81 15.21 -17.46
C ASP A 82 -13.41 16.27 -16.52
N GLU A 83 -14.39 17.06 -17.00
CA GLU A 83 -15.02 18.12 -16.19
C GLU A 83 -15.64 17.59 -14.89
N ASP A 84 -16.03 16.32 -14.87
CA ASP A 84 -16.57 15.61 -13.70
C ASP A 84 -15.49 15.01 -12.78
N GLY A 85 -14.21 15.24 -13.09
CA GLY A 85 -13.06 14.71 -12.35
C GLY A 85 -12.74 13.24 -12.68
N SER A 86 -13.43 12.64 -13.64
CA SER A 86 -13.17 11.26 -14.05
C SER A 86 -12.10 11.17 -15.14
N VAL A 87 -11.70 9.95 -15.48
CA VAL A 87 -10.80 9.64 -16.61
C VAL A 87 -11.47 8.72 -17.60
N TRP A 88 -12.80 8.70 -17.61
CA TRP A 88 -13.58 7.75 -18.40
C TRP A 88 -13.45 8.02 -19.90
N SER A 89 -13.18 9.28 -20.30
CA SER A 89 -12.83 9.61 -21.69
C SER A 89 -11.59 8.87 -22.21
N LEU A 90 -10.72 8.35 -21.31
CA LEU A 90 -9.54 7.57 -21.67
C LEU A 90 -9.87 6.11 -21.99
N LEU A 91 -11.05 5.62 -21.64
CA LEU A 91 -11.51 4.27 -22.01
C LEU A 91 -11.86 4.22 -23.50
N GLN A 92 -10.83 4.20 -24.34
CA GLN A 92 -10.97 4.28 -25.79
C GLN A 92 -11.31 2.95 -26.46
N SER A 93 -11.52 1.86 -25.71
CA SER A 93 -11.90 0.56 -26.29
C SER A 93 -13.23 0.57 -27.06
N LYS A 94 -14.01 1.67 -27.01
CA LYS A 94 -15.26 1.85 -27.76
C LYS A 94 -15.38 3.14 -28.58
N SER A 95 -14.49 4.13 -28.47
CA SER A 95 -14.78 5.48 -29.02
C SER A 95 -14.65 5.61 -30.54
N LEU A 96 -13.82 4.78 -31.19
CA LEU A 96 -13.60 4.88 -32.65
C LEU A 96 -14.53 3.99 -33.48
N ASN A 97 -15.29 3.06 -32.88
CA ASN A 97 -16.19 2.12 -33.58
C ASN A 97 -15.57 1.41 -34.82
N MET A 98 -14.25 1.24 -34.85
CA MET A 98 -13.54 0.55 -35.94
C MET A 98 -13.09 -0.83 -35.47
N PRO A 99 -13.73 -1.92 -35.96
CA PRO A 99 -13.36 -3.27 -35.57
C PRO A 99 -11.89 -3.56 -35.88
N GLY A 100 -11.17 -4.14 -34.92
CA GLY A 100 -9.78 -4.54 -35.08
C GLY A 100 -8.75 -3.43 -34.86
N LEU A 101 -9.16 -2.18 -34.65
CA LEU A 101 -8.25 -1.11 -34.21
C LEU A 101 -8.24 -1.00 -32.68
N TYR A 102 -7.06 -1.12 -32.08
CA TYR A 102 -6.81 -0.87 -30.67
C TYR A 102 -5.79 0.24 -30.52
N LEU A 103 -5.99 1.06 -29.50
CA LEU A 103 -5.09 2.16 -29.15
C LEU A 103 -4.41 1.84 -27.82
N CYS A 104 -3.15 2.24 -27.70
CA CYS A 104 -2.39 2.18 -26.45
C CYS A 104 -1.45 3.37 -26.34
N GLY A 105 -0.98 3.63 -25.12
CA GLY A 105 -0.17 4.80 -24.77
C GLY A 105 -0.71 5.53 -23.54
N ASP A 106 -0.16 6.70 -23.28
CA ASP A 106 -0.54 7.61 -22.19
C ASP A 106 -1.81 8.42 -22.47
N SER A 107 -2.19 8.57 -23.74
CA SER A 107 -3.47 9.17 -24.14
C SER A 107 -4.65 8.19 -24.07
N THR A 108 -4.39 6.96 -23.64
CA THR A 108 -5.37 5.89 -23.49
C THR A 108 -5.32 5.36 -22.07
N PHE A 109 -6.44 4.85 -21.56
CA PHE A 109 -6.49 4.26 -20.23
C PHE A 109 -5.39 3.18 -20.08
N PRO A 110 -4.65 3.15 -18.96
CA PRO A 110 -4.86 3.88 -17.69
C PRO A 110 -4.41 5.35 -17.62
N GLY A 111 -3.70 5.87 -18.63
CA GLY A 111 -3.31 7.28 -18.72
C GLY A 111 -1.81 7.54 -18.59
N ILE A 112 -1.45 8.74 -18.12
CA ILE A 112 -0.10 9.30 -18.12
C ILE A 112 0.91 8.54 -17.24
N GLY A 113 2.19 8.67 -17.60
CA GLY A 113 3.32 8.09 -16.86
C GLY A 113 3.74 6.71 -17.37
N ILE A 114 5.00 6.35 -17.13
CA ILE A 114 5.61 5.10 -17.65
C ILE A 114 4.74 3.86 -17.30
N PRO A 115 4.24 3.70 -16.07
CA PRO A 115 3.44 2.52 -15.72
C PRO A 115 2.06 2.52 -16.37
N GLY A 116 1.43 3.70 -16.51
CA GLY A 116 0.17 3.85 -17.24
C GLY A 116 0.32 3.46 -18.71
N VAL A 117 1.38 3.95 -19.37
CA VAL A 117 1.72 3.59 -20.76
C VAL A 117 1.95 2.09 -20.92
N ALA A 118 2.75 1.49 -20.04
CA ALA A 118 3.06 0.06 -20.08
C ALA A 118 1.79 -0.78 -19.91
N ALA A 119 0.98 -0.47 -18.90
CA ALA A 119 -0.28 -1.15 -18.65
C ALA A 119 -1.26 -0.99 -19.82
N SER A 120 -1.33 0.19 -20.43
CA SER A 120 -2.15 0.44 -21.62
C SER A 120 -1.73 -0.45 -22.80
N GLY A 121 -0.41 -0.57 -23.04
CA GLY A 121 0.15 -1.48 -24.03
C GLY A 121 -0.22 -2.94 -23.76
N THR A 122 -0.11 -3.39 -22.51
CA THR A 122 -0.51 -4.75 -22.09
C THR A 122 -2.01 -4.99 -22.29
N ILE A 123 -2.87 -4.02 -21.95
CA ILE A 123 -4.32 -4.13 -22.16
C ILE A 123 -4.63 -4.27 -23.65
N ALA A 124 -4.06 -3.43 -24.50
CA ALA A 124 -4.28 -3.51 -25.94
C ALA A 124 -3.80 -4.85 -26.50
N ALA A 125 -2.58 -5.29 -26.15
CA ALA A 125 -2.03 -6.57 -26.60
C ALA A 125 -2.90 -7.77 -26.18
N ASN A 126 -3.33 -7.81 -24.92
CA ASN A 126 -4.17 -8.90 -24.43
C ASN A 126 -5.60 -8.86 -24.98
N SER A 127 -6.08 -7.72 -25.45
CA SER A 127 -7.40 -7.61 -26.07
C SER A 127 -7.47 -8.31 -27.45
N PHE A 128 -6.32 -8.59 -28.10
CA PHE A 128 -6.26 -9.37 -29.33
C PHE A 128 -6.26 -10.89 -29.09
N VAL A 129 -6.01 -11.34 -27.86
CA VAL A 129 -5.73 -12.74 -27.55
C VAL A 129 -6.90 -13.31 -26.75
N GLY A 130 -7.47 -14.41 -27.23
CA GLY A 130 -8.49 -15.14 -26.48
C GLY A 130 -7.93 -15.64 -25.14
N ILE A 131 -8.81 -15.77 -24.14
CA ILE A 131 -8.43 -16.25 -22.79
C ILE A 131 -7.65 -17.58 -22.86
N ARG A 132 -7.98 -18.46 -23.81
CA ARG A 132 -7.32 -19.76 -23.99
C ARG A 132 -5.89 -19.61 -24.49
N GLU A 133 -5.68 -18.78 -25.50
CA GLU A 133 -4.37 -18.48 -26.05
C GLU A 133 -3.50 -17.74 -25.04
N HIS A 134 -4.07 -16.82 -24.26
CA HIS A 134 -3.38 -16.14 -23.17
C HIS A 134 -2.84 -17.13 -22.13
N ASN A 135 -3.71 -18.05 -21.66
CA ASN A 135 -3.31 -19.11 -20.72
C ASN A 135 -2.24 -20.05 -21.31
N ARG A 136 -2.29 -20.30 -22.63
CA ARG A 136 -1.30 -21.14 -23.32
C ARG A 136 0.07 -20.47 -23.36
N GLU A 137 0.16 -19.19 -23.69
CA GLU A 137 1.46 -18.49 -23.75
C GLU A 137 2.05 -18.26 -22.35
N LEU A 138 1.22 -18.02 -21.32
CA LEU A 138 1.67 -18.01 -19.92
C LEU A 138 2.31 -19.35 -19.54
N SER A 139 1.72 -20.48 -19.96
CA SER A 139 2.27 -21.82 -19.69
C SER A 139 3.58 -22.13 -20.44
N ARG A 140 3.93 -21.33 -21.46
CA ARG A 140 5.14 -21.50 -22.28
C ARG A 140 6.30 -20.60 -21.88
N SER A 141 6.05 -19.58 -21.05
CA SER A 141 7.09 -18.66 -20.63
C SER A 141 8.15 -19.44 -19.86
N PRO A 142 9.44 -19.40 -20.27
CA PRO A 142 10.49 -20.11 -19.56
C PRO A 142 10.53 -19.60 -18.12
N LYS A 143 10.57 -20.54 -17.17
CA LYS A 143 10.82 -20.23 -15.76
C LYS A 143 12.13 -19.44 -15.72
N VAL A 144 12.05 -18.17 -15.36
CA VAL A 144 13.23 -17.31 -15.24
C VAL A 144 14.15 -17.99 -14.22
N ALA A 145 15.36 -18.35 -14.64
CA ALA A 145 16.35 -18.86 -13.70
C ALA A 145 16.63 -17.76 -12.67
N PRO A 146 16.80 -18.10 -11.38
CA PRO A 146 17.09 -17.11 -10.35
C PRO A 146 18.33 -16.31 -10.77
N GLU A 147 18.20 -14.99 -10.80
CA GLU A 147 19.33 -14.09 -11.07
C GLU A 147 20.45 -14.42 -10.06
N SER A 148 21.66 -14.65 -10.57
CA SER A 148 22.82 -14.78 -9.70
C SER A 148 22.98 -13.47 -8.91
N PRO A 149 23.25 -13.51 -7.59
CA PRO A 149 23.46 -12.29 -6.82
C PRO A 149 24.54 -11.43 -7.48
N LEU A 150 24.17 -10.20 -7.83
CA LEU A 150 25.09 -9.20 -8.36
C LEU A 150 26.24 -9.02 -7.37
N THR A 151 27.46 -9.34 -7.80
CA THR A 151 28.66 -9.05 -7.02
C THR A 151 28.81 -7.53 -6.88
N PRO A 152 29.07 -6.99 -5.67
CA PRO A 152 29.31 -5.56 -5.50
C PRO A 152 30.50 -5.12 -6.37
N HIS A 153 30.31 -4.07 -7.17
CA HIS A 153 31.40 -3.46 -7.93
C HIS A 153 32.41 -2.84 -6.95
N PRO A 154 33.73 -3.06 -7.12
CA PRO A 154 34.76 -2.69 -6.15
C PRO A 154 34.98 -1.19 -5.91
N ASP A 155 34.19 -0.30 -6.54
CA ASP A 155 34.40 1.16 -6.52
C ASP A 155 33.38 1.93 -5.66
N MET A 156 32.55 1.24 -4.86
CA MET A 156 31.65 1.92 -3.91
C MET A 156 32.37 2.24 -2.60
N ASP A 157 32.96 3.44 -2.53
CA ASP A 157 33.53 4.01 -1.30
C ASP A 157 32.41 4.28 -0.25
N PRO A 158 32.43 3.62 0.92
CA PRO A 158 31.44 3.82 1.98
C PRO A 158 31.49 5.22 2.63
N ALA A 159 32.49 6.05 2.30
CA ALA A 159 32.65 7.40 2.86
C ALA A 159 31.75 8.48 2.26
N SER A 160 31.07 8.22 1.12
CA SER A 160 30.21 9.22 0.45
C SER A 160 28.82 9.44 1.11
N SER A 161 28.47 8.65 2.13
CA SER A 161 27.17 8.67 2.80
C SER A 161 27.07 9.60 4.02
N ARG A 162 27.92 10.64 4.13
CA ARG A 162 27.76 11.68 5.16
C ARG A 162 26.62 12.64 4.80
N VAL A 163 25.39 12.21 5.06
CA VAL A 163 24.28 13.15 5.26
C VAL A 163 24.47 13.80 6.62
N GLU A 164 24.61 15.12 6.58
CA GLU A 164 24.83 16.01 7.70
C GLU A 164 23.78 15.80 8.81
N LYS A 165 24.26 15.51 10.04
CA LYS A 165 23.42 15.46 11.24
C LYS A 165 22.86 16.85 11.53
N ILE A 166 21.63 17.12 11.09
CA ILE A 166 20.86 18.25 11.61
C ILE A 166 20.53 17.96 13.07
N ARG A 167 21.12 18.78 13.94
CA ARG A 167 21.04 18.70 15.40
C ARG A 167 19.69 19.26 15.87
N ILE A 168 18.64 18.43 15.91
CA ILE A 168 17.38 18.80 16.57
C ILE A 168 17.52 18.48 18.06
N HIS A 169 18.09 19.43 18.80
CA HIS A 169 18.18 19.39 20.26
C HIS A 169 17.32 20.48 20.88
N THR A 170 16.04 20.57 20.50
CA THR A 170 15.04 21.39 21.21
C THR A 170 13.61 20.93 20.90
N PHE A 171 13.21 19.72 21.30
CA PHE A 171 11.78 19.36 21.30
C PHE A 171 11.37 18.35 22.38
N LEU A 172 12.16 18.22 23.46
CA LEU A 172 11.93 17.23 24.52
C LEU A 172 11.59 17.83 25.90
N THR A 173 11.17 19.10 25.99
CA THR A 173 10.74 19.70 27.27
C THR A 173 9.42 20.45 27.23
N THR A 174 8.61 20.32 26.18
CA THR A 174 7.22 20.78 26.23
C THR A 174 6.40 19.71 26.93
N ARG A 175 6.11 19.92 28.22
CA ARG A 175 5.08 19.19 28.97
C ARG A 175 3.81 19.13 28.10
N LEU A 176 3.49 17.96 27.55
CA LEU A 176 2.19 17.67 26.94
C LEU A 176 1.13 17.79 28.04
N ARG A 177 0.59 18.99 28.25
CA ARG A 177 -0.70 19.17 28.92
C ARG A 177 -1.76 18.71 27.93
N PHE A 178 -2.14 17.44 28.02
CA PHE A 178 -3.33 16.92 27.35
C PHE A 178 -4.53 17.79 27.74
N PRO A 179 -5.22 18.45 26.78
CA PRO A 179 -6.45 19.18 27.10
C PRO A 179 -7.47 18.18 27.65
N SER A 180 -8.04 18.48 28.81
CA SER A 180 -9.07 17.66 29.48
C SER A 180 -10.28 17.34 28.60
N LEU A 181 -10.48 18.11 27.51
CA LEU A 181 -11.52 17.90 26.51
C LEU A 181 -11.25 16.67 25.61
N LEU A 182 -10.01 16.46 25.15
CA LEU A 182 -9.62 15.31 24.34
C LEU A 182 -9.65 14.02 25.16
N ALA A 183 -9.16 14.08 26.40
CA ALA A 183 -9.23 12.96 27.33
C ALA A 183 -10.70 12.57 27.65
N ARG A 184 -11.58 13.55 27.86
CA ARG A 184 -13.04 13.34 28.04
C ARG A 184 -13.74 12.87 26.76
N PHE A 185 -13.31 13.34 25.59
CA PHE A 185 -13.83 12.89 24.30
C PHE A 185 -13.47 11.43 24.05
N PHE A 186 -12.21 11.04 24.25
CA PHE A 186 -11.77 9.67 24.09
C PHE A 186 -12.36 8.74 25.15
N SER A 187 -12.40 9.13 26.43
CA SER A 187 -13.01 8.29 27.47
C SER A 187 -14.53 8.15 27.31
N GLY A 188 -15.22 9.18 26.81
CA GLY A 188 -16.67 9.16 26.60
C GLY A 188 -17.12 8.46 25.32
N ASN A 189 -16.30 8.38 24.28
CA ASN A 189 -16.71 7.86 22.96
C ASN A 189 -15.98 6.58 22.50
N ILE A 190 -14.77 6.29 23.00
CA ILE A 190 -14.03 5.06 22.64
C ILE A 190 -14.38 3.87 23.54
N ILE A 191 -14.96 4.11 24.73
CA ILE A 191 -15.16 3.08 25.77
C ILE A 191 -16.66 2.80 26.07
N SER A 192 -17.58 3.63 25.58
CA SER A 192 -19.02 3.52 25.88
C SER A 192 -19.84 3.02 24.69
N ASP A 193 -20.82 2.15 24.97
CA ASP A 193 -21.84 1.63 24.05
C ASP A 193 -22.83 2.70 23.52
N GLU A 194 -22.69 3.98 23.88
CA GLU A 194 -23.62 5.04 23.46
C GLU A 194 -23.31 5.62 22.05
N PRO A 195 -24.35 6.08 21.31
CA PRO A 195 -24.18 6.83 20.07
C PRO A 195 -23.40 8.14 20.29
N TRP A 196 -22.70 8.60 19.26
CA TRP A 196 -21.89 9.82 19.27
C TRP A 196 -22.69 11.03 19.76
N LYS A 197 -22.28 11.63 20.88
CA LYS A 197 -22.77 12.94 21.32
C LYS A 197 -21.85 14.03 20.76
N TRP A 198 -22.04 14.37 19.48
CA TRP A 198 -21.45 15.60 18.93
C TRP A 198 -22.31 16.80 19.35
N VAL A 199 -21.66 17.92 19.64
CA VAL A 199 -22.28 19.16 20.12
C VAL A 199 -23.50 19.53 19.25
N SER A 200 -24.70 19.45 19.84
CA SER A 200 -25.99 19.97 19.36
C SER A 200 -26.61 19.45 18.04
N THR A 201 -26.05 18.43 17.39
CA THR A 201 -26.68 17.83 16.18
C THR A 201 -26.80 16.32 16.29
N HIS A 202 -28.03 15.83 16.40
CA HIS A 202 -28.36 14.41 16.35
C HIS A 202 -28.22 13.88 14.90
N LEU A 203 -27.00 13.55 14.48
CA LEU A 203 -26.78 12.80 13.25
C LEU A 203 -27.34 11.37 13.48
N GLN A 204 -28.42 11.00 12.80
CA GLN A 204 -28.99 9.64 12.87
C GLN A 204 -28.12 8.65 12.08
N VAL A 205 -26.99 8.25 12.67
CA VAL A 205 -26.10 7.23 12.11
C VAL A 205 -26.49 5.86 12.68
N SER A 206 -26.57 4.82 11.84
CA SER A 206 -26.88 3.48 12.36
C SER A 206 -25.75 2.96 13.25
N GLN A 207 -26.12 2.18 14.28
CA GLN A 207 -25.17 1.61 15.25
C GLN A 207 -24.06 0.78 14.58
N ALA A 208 -24.35 0.11 13.46
CA ALA A 208 -23.35 -0.65 12.71
C ALA A 208 -22.25 0.24 12.12
N HIS A 209 -22.60 1.43 11.60
CA HIS A 209 -21.60 2.37 11.06
C HIS A 209 -20.73 2.96 12.16
N VAL A 210 -21.32 3.25 13.34
CA VAL A 210 -20.56 3.72 14.51
C VAL A 210 -19.53 2.67 14.94
N LYS A 211 -19.93 1.40 15.02
CA LYS A 211 -19.02 0.29 15.36
C LYS A 211 -17.93 0.09 14.33
N LEU A 212 -18.27 0.16 13.04
CA LEU A 212 -17.28 0.07 11.96
C LEU A 212 -16.24 1.19 12.07
N PHE A 213 -16.70 2.43 12.31
CA PHE A 213 -15.81 3.57 12.50
C PHE A 213 -14.90 3.41 13.71
N LYS A 214 -15.43 2.97 14.87
CA LYS A 214 -14.63 2.70 16.07
C LYS A 214 -13.60 1.59 15.82
N PHE A 215 -14.00 0.53 15.11
CA PHE A 215 -13.11 -0.58 14.74
C PHE A 215 -11.98 -0.13 13.80
N MET A 216 -12.30 0.70 12.79
CA MET A 216 -11.30 1.33 11.93
C MET A 216 -10.35 2.21 12.72
N LEU A 217 -10.87 3.07 13.61
CA LEU A 217 -10.07 3.97 14.43
C LEU A 217 -9.09 3.19 15.33
N LEU A 218 -9.57 2.15 16.02
CA LEU A 218 -8.73 1.26 16.82
C LEU A 218 -7.64 0.62 15.96
N THR A 219 -8.00 0.11 14.78
CA THR A 219 -7.08 -0.57 13.86
C THR A 219 -5.95 0.35 13.43
N TYR A 220 -6.26 1.50 12.85
CA TYR A 220 -5.24 2.39 12.29
C TYR A 220 -4.42 3.10 13.37
N ILE A 221 -5.00 3.39 14.54
CA ILE A 221 -4.24 3.86 15.70
C ILE A 221 -3.23 2.79 16.15
N LEU A 222 -3.65 1.53 16.26
CA LEU A 222 -2.74 0.46 16.66
C LEU A 222 -1.66 0.20 15.60
N ILE A 223 -1.99 0.22 14.30
CA ILE A 223 -0.98 0.13 13.23
C ILE A 223 0.08 1.21 13.41
N PHE A 224 -0.34 2.46 13.64
CA PHE A 224 0.59 3.56 13.89
C PHE A 224 1.43 3.36 15.16
N ILE A 225 0.81 3.01 16.29
CA ILE A 225 1.51 2.78 17.55
C ILE A 225 2.54 1.66 17.44
N ILE A 226 2.16 0.51 16.88
CA ILE A 226 3.07 -0.63 16.70
C ILE A 226 4.21 -0.26 15.76
N ARG A 227 3.94 0.42 14.65
CA ARG A 227 5.01 0.88 13.74
C ARG A 227 6.02 1.76 14.47
N GLN A 228 5.57 2.73 15.27
CA GLN A 228 6.49 3.59 16.04
C GLN A 228 7.27 2.79 17.08
N TYR A 229 6.57 1.93 17.83
CA TYR A 229 7.17 1.07 18.86
C TYR A 229 8.28 0.17 18.31
N VAL A 230 8.00 -0.56 17.23
CA VAL A 230 8.97 -1.47 16.60
C VAL A 230 10.14 -0.68 15.99
N ARG A 231 9.89 0.53 15.45
CA ARG A 231 10.96 1.36 14.87
C ARG A 231 11.90 1.98 15.90
N GLU A 232 11.43 2.20 17.12
CA GLU A 232 12.25 2.72 18.22
C GLU A 232 13.21 1.66 18.79
N ASP A 233 12.80 0.39 18.76
CA ASP A 233 13.61 -0.72 19.25
C ASP A 233 14.36 -1.43 18.12
N LYS A 234 15.65 -1.13 17.99
CA LYS A 234 16.53 -1.71 16.96
C LYS A 234 16.70 -3.23 17.05
N ALA A 235 16.25 -3.87 18.13
CA ALA A 235 16.28 -5.32 18.26
C ALA A 235 15.11 -6.02 17.57
N MET A 236 14.07 -5.27 17.15
CA MET A 236 12.89 -5.84 16.50
C MET A 236 13.02 -5.80 14.98
N GLU A 237 12.58 -6.88 14.34
CA GLU A 237 12.51 -6.94 12.89
C GLU A 237 11.48 -5.94 12.37
N ILE A 238 11.89 -5.16 11.38
CA ILE A 238 11.06 -4.16 10.76
C ILE A 238 11.45 -4.00 9.31
N ASP A 239 10.45 -3.91 8.43
CA ASP A 239 10.70 -3.48 7.06
C ASP A 239 10.95 -1.97 7.08
N ASP A 240 12.20 -1.57 6.98
CA ASP A 240 12.63 -0.17 6.97
C ASP A 240 12.28 0.55 5.65
N GLU A 241 11.87 -0.20 4.62
CA GLU A 241 11.65 0.36 3.29
C GLU A 241 10.37 1.19 3.24
N TRP A 242 9.34 0.84 4.02
CA TRP A 242 8.02 1.42 3.83
C TRP A 242 7.66 2.58 4.80
N ARG A 243 7.28 3.74 4.24
CA ARG A 243 6.95 4.99 4.99
C ARG A 243 5.43 5.24 5.08
N HIS A 244 4.99 6.07 6.04
CA HIS A 244 3.55 6.29 6.30
C HIS A 244 2.76 6.79 5.07
N ASP A 245 3.39 7.57 4.22
CA ASP A 245 2.90 8.02 2.92
C ASP A 245 2.66 6.85 1.95
N GLU A 246 3.55 5.86 1.95
CA GLU A 246 3.40 4.62 1.18
C GLU A 246 2.29 3.73 1.75
N PHE A 247 2.01 3.79 3.07
CA PHE A 247 0.81 3.14 3.64
C PHE A 247 -0.42 3.62 2.90
N MET A 248 -0.56 4.94 2.83
CA MET A 248 -1.76 5.60 2.36
C MET A 248 -1.92 5.40 0.86
N ALA A 249 -0.80 5.40 0.13
CA ALA A 249 -0.78 5.19 -1.31
C ALA A 249 -1.08 3.74 -1.72
N TYR A 250 -0.52 2.74 -1.01
CA TYR A 250 -0.49 1.35 -1.50
C TYR A 250 -1.22 0.35 -0.62
N PHE A 251 -1.22 0.55 0.70
CA PHE A 251 -1.71 -0.43 1.67
C PHE A 251 -3.06 -0.08 2.29
N PHE A 252 -3.50 1.17 2.19
CA PHE A 252 -4.74 1.63 2.80
C PHE A 252 -5.98 0.98 2.19
N LEU A 253 -6.15 1.00 0.87
CA LEU A 253 -7.35 0.41 0.24
C LEU A 253 -7.44 -1.11 0.45
N PRO A 254 -6.35 -1.89 0.31
CA PRO A 254 -6.41 -3.31 0.59
C PRO A 254 -6.59 -3.64 2.07
N SER A 255 -5.97 -2.88 3.00
CA SER A 255 -6.23 -3.05 4.43
C SER A 255 -7.67 -2.67 4.81
N LEU A 256 -8.26 -1.68 4.14
CA LEU A 256 -9.66 -1.32 4.32
C LEU A 256 -10.59 -2.48 3.92
N LEU A 257 -10.30 -3.17 2.83
CA LEU A 257 -11.05 -4.38 2.45
C LEU A 257 -10.93 -5.49 3.49
N ASP A 258 -9.73 -5.68 4.06
CA ASP A 258 -9.50 -6.65 5.13
C ASP A 258 -10.29 -6.28 6.39
N VAL A 259 -10.34 -4.99 6.75
CA VAL A 259 -11.18 -4.44 7.85
C VAL A 259 -12.65 -4.70 7.60
N MET A 260 -13.16 -4.37 6.40
CA MET A 260 -14.58 -4.56 6.06
C MET A 260 -14.97 -6.03 6.07
N SER A 261 -14.11 -6.90 5.53
CA SER A 261 -14.30 -8.35 5.52
C SER A 261 -14.33 -8.90 6.95
N TYR A 262 -13.36 -8.50 7.78
CA TYR A 262 -13.27 -8.95 9.16
C TYR A 262 -14.47 -8.48 9.99
N PHE A 263 -14.89 -7.23 9.81
CA PHE A 263 -16.06 -6.67 10.49
C PHE A 263 -17.36 -7.39 10.11
N THR A 264 -17.51 -7.74 8.83
CA THR A 264 -18.72 -8.36 8.29
C THR A 264 -18.78 -9.85 8.61
N VAL A 265 -17.76 -10.63 8.23
CA VAL A 265 -17.68 -12.08 8.46
C VAL A 265 -17.56 -12.39 9.95
N GLY A 266 -16.79 -11.57 10.67
CA GLY A 266 -16.66 -11.61 12.11
C GLY A 266 -17.94 -11.26 12.89
N ARG A 267 -18.99 -10.78 12.20
CA ARG A 267 -20.29 -10.38 12.76
C ARG A 267 -20.15 -9.30 13.85
N LEU A 268 -19.14 -8.45 13.72
CA LEU A 268 -18.82 -7.39 14.69
C LEU A 268 -19.94 -6.32 14.75
N PHE A 269 -20.69 -6.12 13.66
CA PHE A 269 -21.84 -5.21 13.63
C PHE A 269 -22.97 -5.61 14.59
N VAL A 270 -23.21 -6.91 14.78
CA VAL A 270 -24.28 -7.43 15.67
C VAL A 270 -23.78 -7.62 17.10
N ARG A 271 -22.49 -7.87 17.28
CA ARG A 271 -21.91 -8.16 18.60
C ARG A 271 -21.96 -6.97 19.54
N GLN A 272 -22.24 -7.21 20.81
CA GLN A 272 -21.93 -6.27 21.87
C GLN A 272 -20.41 -6.34 22.11
N GLY A 273 -19.70 -5.22 21.98
CA GLY A 273 -18.30 -5.15 22.39
C GLY A 273 -17.21 -5.03 21.34
N THR A 274 -17.45 -4.47 20.16
CA THR A 274 -16.36 -3.99 19.27
C THR A 274 -15.55 -2.85 19.87
N ASP A 275 -16.16 -2.18 20.83
CA ASP A 275 -15.78 -0.95 21.52
C ASP A 275 -15.66 -1.17 23.03
N ASN A 276 -15.53 -2.43 23.46
CA ASN A 276 -15.31 -2.78 24.84
C ASN A 276 -13.87 -3.23 25.10
N PHE A 277 -13.50 -3.24 26.38
CA PHE A 277 -12.20 -3.70 26.83
C PHE A 277 -11.94 -5.17 26.46
N MET A 278 -12.97 -6.02 26.41
CA MET A 278 -12.86 -7.45 26.09
C MET A 278 -12.42 -7.74 24.66
N PHE A 279 -12.58 -6.78 23.74
CA PHE A 279 -12.04 -6.87 22.38
C PHE A 279 -10.76 -6.03 22.23
N ALA A 280 -10.78 -4.79 22.70
CA ALA A 280 -9.68 -3.85 22.51
C ALA A 280 -8.39 -4.29 23.24
N PHE A 281 -8.49 -4.84 24.45
CA PHE A 281 -7.33 -5.31 25.20
C PHE A 281 -6.67 -6.54 24.55
N PRO A 282 -7.39 -7.63 24.21
CA PRO A 282 -6.80 -8.74 23.47
C PRO A 282 -6.24 -8.31 22.11
N CYS A 283 -6.89 -7.37 21.43
CA CYS A 283 -6.39 -6.79 20.18
C CYS A 283 -5.03 -6.09 20.36
N ALA A 284 -4.91 -5.19 21.34
CA ALA A 284 -3.63 -4.57 21.66
C ALA A 284 -2.59 -5.64 22.05
N LEU A 285 -2.97 -6.61 22.90
CA LEU A 285 -2.07 -7.68 23.31
C LEU A 285 -1.56 -8.50 22.12
N GLY A 286 -2.43 -8.91 21.19
CA GLY A 286 -2.03 -9.61 19.97
C GLY A 286 -1.13 -8.78 19.07
N ALA A 287 -1.36 -7.46 19.02
CA ALA A 287 -0.57 -6.52 18.24
C ALA A 287 0.86 -6.35 18.77
N PHE A 288 1.10 -6.48 20.07
CA PHE A 288 2.46 -6.48 20.63
C PHE A 288 3.08 -7.88 20.70
N PHE A 289 2.25 -8.92 20.91
CA PHE A 289 2.67 -10.30 21.14
C PHE A 289 3.62 -10.81 20.06
N MET A 290 3.33 -10.56 18.79
CA MET A 290 4.17 -11.04 17.68
C MET A 290 5.57 -10.43 17.69
N SER A 291 5.71 -9.12 17.92
CA SER A 291 7.02 -8.49 18.06
C SER A 291 7.76 -8.97 19.31
N TRP A 292 7.04 -9.25 20.40
CA TRP A 292 7.65 -9.81 21.62
C TRP A 292 8.12 -11.26 21.45
N LEU A 293 7.47 -12.06 20.60
CA LEU A 293 7.94 -13.42 20.30
C LEU A 293 9.34 -13.40 19.67
N GLY A 294 9.62 -12.44 18.78
CA GLY A 294 10.94 -12.26 18.16
C GLY A 294 12.05 -11.87 19.16
N LEU A 295 11.70 -11.37 20.35
CA LEU A 295 12.67 -11.05 21.40
C LEU A 295 13.07 -12.27 22.24
N ILE A 296 12.33 -13.38 22.15
CA ILE A 296 12.62 -14.60 22.91
C ILE A 296 13.64 -15.43 22.12
N PRO A 297 14.89 -15.60 22.58
CA PRO A 297 15.93 -16.27 21.79
C PRO A 297 15.57 -17.71 21.39
N ALA A 298 14.76 -18.38 22.21
CA ALA A 298 14.31 -19.74 21.94
C ALA A 298 13.24 -19.83 20.84
N LEU A 299 12.54 -18.74 20.53
CA LEU A 299 11.47 -18.66 19.52
C LEU A 299 11.88 -17.82 18.30
N ASN A 300 13.00 -17.09 18.39
CA ASN A 300 13.62 -16.38 17.29
C ASN A 300 14.55 -17.32 16.49
N THR A 301 13.96 -18.36 15.92
CA THR A 301 14.64 -19.35 15.06
C THR A 301 14.07 -19.28 13.65
N ASP A 302 14.92 -19.02 12.67
CA ASP A 302 14.55 -18.97 11.26
C ASP A 302 14.19 -20.37 10.77
N LEU A 303 12.89 -20.64 10.56
CA LEU A 303 12.37 -21.92 10.06
C LEU A 303 12.95 -22.33 8.69
N GLU A 304 13.43 -21.37 7.91
CA GLU A 304 13.98 -21.60 6.57
C GLU A 304 15.50 -21.83 6.61
N ARG A 305 16.20 -21.30 7.62
CA ARG A 305 17.66 -21.38 7.78
C ARG A 305 18.09 -22.50 8.73
N ASP A 306 17.32 -22.74 9.78
CA ASP A 306 17.54 -23.78 10.76
C ASP A 306 16.55 -24.92 10.49
N SER A 307 17.06 -26.10 10.14
CA SER A 307 16.19 -27.28 10.03
C SER A 307 15.54 -27.55 11.38
N ILE A 308 14.27 -28.01 11.36
CA ILE A 308 13.52 -28.40 12.56
C ILE A 308 14.30 -29.44 13.41
N GLU A 309 15.20 -30.19 12.76
CA GLU A 309 16.11 -31.15 13.40
C GLU A 309 17.11 -30.51 14.37
N GLY A 310 17.43 -29.22 14.22
CA GLY A 310 18.33 -28.47 15.09
C GLY A 310 17.69 -27.86 16.35
N TRP A 311 16.37 -27.99 16.51
CA TRP A 311 15.65 -27.33 17.61
C TRP A 311 15.92 -27.98 18.97
N THR A 312 16.26 -27.14 19.95
CA THR A 312 16.47 -27.58 21.33
C THR A 312 15.14 -27.73 22.09
N ALA A 313 15.17 -28.39 23.25
CA ALA A 313 14.00 -28.45 24.14
C ALA A 313 13.46 -27.05 24.50
N ALA A 314 14.33 -26.04 24.57
CA ALA A 314 13.93 -24.66 24.84
C ALA A 314 13.05 -24.05 23.74
N THR A 315 13.16 -24.52 22.49
CA THR A 315 12.32 -24.11 21.35
C THR A 315 11.09 -25.00 21.25
N TRP A 316 11.25 -26.32 21.39
CA TRP A 316 10.15 -27.28 21.27
C TRP A 316 9.04 -27.08 22.31
N ILE A 317 9.41 -26.84 23.58
CA ILE A 317 8.44 -26.67 24.67
C ILE A 317 7.47 -25.51 24.41
N PRO A 318 7.93 -24.26 24.17
CA PRO A 318 7.01 -23.15 23.92
C PRO A 318 6.22 -23.31 22.62
N VAL A 319 6.81 -23.87 21.55
CA VAL A 319 6.07 -24.17 20.32
C VAL A 319 4.95 -25.18 20.56
N ALA A 320 5.22 -26.27 21.30
CA ALA A 320 4.22 -27.27 21.65
C ALA A 320 3.09 -26.68 22.52
N ILE A 321 3.43 -25.77 23.45
CA ILE A 321 2.43 -25.06 24.27
C ILE A 321 1.55 -24.18 23.37
N LEU A 322 2.14 -23.37 22.49
CA LEU A 322 1.39 -22.49 21.58
C LEU A 322 0.49 -23.30 20.63
N PHE A 323 1.01 -24.37 20.04
CA PHE A 323 0.24 -25.25 19.18
C PHE A 323 -0.88 -25.97 19.93
N GLY A 324 -0.62 -26.42 21.17
CA GLY A 324 -1.62 -27.05 22.03
C GLY A 324 -2.76 -26.09 22.40
N LEU A 325 -2.42 -24.85 22.78
CA LEU A 325 -3.41 -23.80 23.07
C LEU A 325 -4.24 -23.46 21.83
N PHE A 326 -3.61 -23.30 20.67
CA PHE A 326 -4.31 -23.05 19.41
C PHE A 326 -5.26 -24.20 19.05
N SER A 327 -4.78 -25.44 19.14
CA SER A 327 -5.59 -26.64 18.87
C SER A 327 -6.77 -26.78 19.83
N MET A 328 -6.57 -26.52 21.13
CA MET A 328 -7.63 -26.51 22.14
C MET A 328 -8.72 -25.50 21.77
N VAL A 329 -8.34 -24.30 21.35
CA VAL A 329 -9.26 -23.23 20.97
C VAL A 329 -10.05 -23.59 19.70
N LEU A 330 -9.43 -24.21 18.70
CA LEU A 330 -10.12 -24.70 17.50
C LEU A 330 -11.12 -25.80 17.85
N ILE A 331 -10.73 -26.77 18.68
CA ILE A 331 -11.60 -27.85 19.15
C ILE A 331 -12.80 -27.26 19.90
N LEU A 332 -12.58 -26.26 20.75
CA LEU A 332 -13.65 -25.59 21.49
C LEU A 332 -14.63 -24.87 20.54
N HIS A 333 -14.13 -24.20 19.50
CA HIS A 333 -14.98 -23.59 18.46
C HIS A 333 -15.79 -24.63 17.69
N ALA A 334 -15.16 -25.73 17.27
CA ALA A 334 -15.81 -26.81 16.54
C ALA A 334 -16.89 -27.50 17.39
N PHE A 335 -16.57 -27.83 18.65
CA PHE A 335 -17.50 -28.44 19.59
C PHE A 335 -18.69 -27.53 19.91
N THR A 336 -18.44 -26.23 20.07
CA THR A 336 -19.49 -25.24 20.27
C THR A 336 -20.39 -25.12 19.04
N ALA A 337 -19.80 -25.03 17.83
CA ALA A 337 -20.55 -24.99 16.58
C ALA A 337 -21.38 -26.26 16.35
N TYR A 338 -20.85 -27.42 16.77
CA TYR A 338 -21.56 -28.69 16.74
C TYR A 338 -22.79 -28.68 17.67
N LYS A 339 -22.60 -28.26 18.94
CA LYS A 339 -23.69 -28.14 19.91
C LYS A 339 -24.79 -27.18 19.46
N GLU A 340 -24.42 -26.10 18.77
CA GLU A 340 -25.36 -25.09 18.26
C GLU A 340 -25.97 -25.47 16.90
N LYS A 341 -25.63 -26.64 16.33
CA LYS A 341 -26.07 -27.10 15.00
C LYS A 341 -25.67 -26.16 13.86
N LEU A 342 -24.58 -25.41 14.04
CA LEU A 342 -24.05 -24.46 13.06
C LEU A 342 -22.80 -24.98 12.35
N LEU A 343 -22.21 -26.10 12.78
CA LEU A 343 -20.91 -26.59 12.31
C LEU A 343 -20.79 -26.66 10.78
N ALA A 344 -21.77 -27.25 10.09
CA ALA A 344 -21.75 -27.36 8.63
C ALA A 344 -21.75 -25.98 7.94
N GLY A 345 -22.57 -25.04 8.43
CA GLY A 345 -22.59 -23.67 7.93
C GLY A 345 -21.27 -22.94 8.19
N ARG A 346 -20.64 -23.15 9.35
CA ARG A 346 -19.33 -22.58 9.68
C ARG A 346 -18.21 -23.14 8.80
N MET A 347 -18.20 -24.45 8.58
CA MET A 347 -17.24 -25.09 7.69
C MET A 347 -17.39 -24.59 6.26
N LEU A 348 -18.63 -24.45 5.77
CA LEU A 348 -18.90 -23.89 4.45
C LEU A 348 -18.43 -22.43 4.33
N GLU A 349 -18.67 -21.60 5.36
CA GLU A 349 -18.21 -20.20 5.43
C GLU A 349 -16.68 -20.12 5.31
N VAL A 350 -15.96 -20.93 6.09
CA VAL A 350 -14.49 -21.04 6.06
C VAL A 350 -14.00 -21.51 4.69
N ILE A 351 -14.62 -22.53 4.10
CA ILE A 351 -14.24 -23.05 2.78
C ILE A 351 -14.45 -21.98 1.71
N ILE A 352 -15.62 -21.32 1.68
CA ILE A 352 -15.93 -20.29 0.68
C ILE A 352 -14.95 -19.12 0.82
N MET A 353 -14.72 -18.62 2.03
CA MET A 353 -13.79 -17.53 2.26
C MET A 353 -12.35 -17.92 1.88
N SER A 354 -11.93 -19.13 2.25
CA SER A 354 -10.61 -19.65 1.86
C SER A 354 -10.49 -19.82 0.35
N LEU A 355 -11.54 -20.24 -0.36
CA LEU A 355 -11.53 -20.32 -1.82
C LEU A 355 -11.51 -18.93 -2.46
N LEU A 356 -12.28 -17.96 -1.98
CA LEU A 356 -12.27 -16.61 -2.52
C LEU A 356 -10.92 -15.92 -2.33
N VAL A 357 -10.29 -16.15 -1.18
CA VAL A 357 -9.04 -15.49 -0.78
C VAL A 357 -7.81 -16.23 -1.31
N LEU A 358 -7.76 -17.55 -1.18
CA LEU A 358 -6.57 -18.35 -1.51
C LEU A 358 -6.59 -18.85 -2.96
N LYS A 359 -7.74 -19.19 -3.55
CA LYS A 359 -7.78 -19.79 -4.91
C LYS A 359 -7.16 -18.90 -6.00
N PRO A 360 -7.34 -17.57 -6.02
CA PRO A 360 -6.72 -16.73 -7.05
C PRO A 360 -5.19 -16.70 -6.96
N ILE A 361 -4.61 -17.26 -5.88
CA ILE A 361 -3.24 -16.96 -5.46
C ILE A 361 -2.43 -18.22 -5.14
N ALA A 362 -3.10 -19.32 -4.79
CA ALA A 362 -2.50 -20.62 -4.49
C ALA A 362 -1.76 -21.25 -5.68
N SER A 363 -1.92 -20.70 -6.90
CA SER A 363 -1.20 -21.13 -8.10
C SER A 363 0.17 -20.45 -8.28
N ARG A 364 0.57 -19.54 -7.39
CA ARG A 364 1.89 -18.87 -7.45
C ARG A 364 2.94 -19.71 -6.71
N GLU A 365 4.12 -19.90 -7.31
CA GLU A 365 5.21 -20.72 -6.72
C GLU A 365 5.77 -20.10 -5.41
N SER A 366 5.66 -18.78 -5.23
CA SER A 366 6.07 -18.04 -4.03
C SER A 366 4.97 -17.95 -2.95
N PHE A 367 3.82 -18.59 -3.16
CA PHE A 367 2.71 -18.53 -2.23
C PHE A 367 3.06 -19.26 -0.93
N HIS A 368 3.17 -18.48 0.15
CA HIS A 368 3.21 -18.99 1.51
C HIS A 368 2.24 -18.16 2.36
N PRO A 369 1.38 -18.81 3.17
CA PRO A 369 0.42 -18.09 3.99
C PRO A 369 1.14 -17.46 5.17
N HIS A 370 1.33 -16.15 5.13
CA HIS A 370 1.82 -15.43 6.30
C HIS A 370 0.87 -15.63 7.48
N HIS A 371 1.45 -15.82 8.67
CA HIS A 371 0.71 -16.14 9.88
C HIS A 371 -0.26 -15.02 10.31
N TRP A 372 0.01 -13.75 9.95
CA TRP A 372 -0.93 -12.64 10.18
C TRP A 372 -2.17 -12.70 9.28
N PHE A 373 -2.05 -13.23 8.05
CA PHE A 373 -3.20 -13.51 7.19
C PHE A 373 -4.01 -14.72 7.68
N LEU A 374 -3.34 -15.73 8.20
CA LEU A 374 -4.02 -16.85 8.87
C LEU A 374 -4.79 -16.35 10.09
N ALA A 375 -4.20 -15.45 10.89
CA ALA A 375 -4.88 -14.83 12.02
C ALA A 375 -6.11 -14.02 11.59
N TRP A 376 -5.99 -13.24 10.51
CA TRP A 376 -7.14 -12.57 9.90
C TRP A 376 -8.26 -13.55 9.53
N LEU A 377 -7.94 -14.63 8.82
CA LEU A 377 -8.91 -15.62 8.35
C LEU A 377 -9.58 -16.34 9.53
N PHE A 378 -8.79 -16.87 10.48
CA PHE A 378 -9.34 -17.54 11.66
C PHE A 378 -10.15 -16.59 12.54
N GLY A 379 -9.71 -15.34 12.68
CA GLY A 379 -10.40 -14.30 13.43
C GLY A 379 -11.77 -13.95 12.85
N CYS A 380 -11.92 -13.93 11.52
CA CYS A 380 -13.22 -13.78 10.87
C CYS A 380 -14.23 -14.86 11.33
N HIS A 381 -13.75 -16.06 11.66
CA HIS A 381 -14.57 -17.18 12.09
C HIS A 381 -14.60 -17.41 13.62
N ALA A 382 -13.83 -16.64 14.39
CA ALA A 382 -13.89 -16.58 15.86
C ALA A 382 -15.12 -15.79 16.35
N ASN A 383 -16.29 -16.17 15.85
CA ASN A 383 -17.53 -15.41 16.01
C ASN A 383 -18.62 -16.15 16.81
N GLN A 384 -18.23 -17.01 17.75
CA GLN A 384 -19.12 -17.68 18.72
C GLN A 384 -19.55 -16.72 19.85
N ARG A 385 -20.80 -16.77 20.30
CA ARG A 385 -21.39 -15.82 21.28
C ARG A 385 -20.67 -15.66 22.63
N PHE A 386 -19.66 -16.47 22.92
CA PHE A 386 -18.95 -16.48 24.20
C PHE A 386 -17.83 -15.45 24.25
N TRP A 387 -17.55 -14.93 25.45
CA TRP A 387 -16.51 -13.93 25.68
C TRP A 387 -15.11 -14.38 25.21
N TRP A 388 -14.78 -15.67 25.36
CA TRP A 388 -13.47 -16.21 24.99
C TRP A 388 -13.28 -16.25 23.47
N SER A 389 -14.36 -16.37 22.70
CA SER A 389 -14.31 -16.30 21.24
C SER A 389 -14.15 -14.85 20.78
N LEU A 390 -14.81 -13.89 21.46
CA LEU A 390 -14.59 -12.46 21.22
C LEU A 390 -13.16 -12.02 21.58
N ALA A 391 -12.62 -12.50 22.70
CA ALA A 391 -11.25 -12.21 23.10
C ALA A 391 -10.24 -12.79 22.10
N LEU A 392 -10.46 -14.02 21.63
CA LEU A 392 -9.65 -14.61 20.56
C LEU A 392 -9.75 -13.80 19.26
N GLN A 393 -10.95 -13.38 18.89
CA GLN A 393 -11.17 -12.54 17.71
C GLN A 393 -10.35 -11.25 17.81
N GLY A 394 -10.44 -10.54 18.94
CA GLY A 394 -9.59 -9.38 19.20
C GLY A 394 -8.10 -9.71 19.07
N PHE A 395 -7.64 -10.76 19.75
CA PHE A 395 -6.24 -11.18 19.72
C PHE A 395 -5.71 -11.49 18.31
N LEU A 396 -6.48 -12.24 17.51
CA LEU A 396 -6.12 -12.57 16.13
C LEU A 396 -6.14 -11.34 15.21
N TRP A 397 -7.04 -10.38 15.45
CA TRP A 397 -7.02 -9.09 14.76
C TRP A 397 -5.76 -8.27 15.12
N GLY A 398 -5.33 -8.34 16.38
CA GLY A 398 -4.06 -7.78 16.83
C GLY A 398 -2.86 -8.34 16.09
N ILE A 399 -2.78 -9.67 15.95
CA ILE A 399 -1.71 -10.33 15.18
C ILE A 399 -1.70 -9.84 13.72
N TYR A 400 -2.89 -9.68 13.11
CA TYR A 400 -3.01 -9.09 11.78
C TYR A 400 -2.48 -7.65 11.72
N ILE A 401 -2.87 -6.80 12.68
CA ILE A 401 -2.38 -5.42 12.81
C ILE A 401 -0.85 -5.39 12.91
N ASN A 402 -0.24 -6.28 13.70
CA ASN A 402 1.20 -6.34 13.83
C ASN A 402 1.86 -6.60 12.46
N GLY A 403 1.39 -7.62 11.73
CA GLY A 403 1.92 -7.92 10.39
C GLY A 403 1.86 -6.71 9.46
N VAL A 404 0.71 -6.03 9.42
CA VAL A 404 0.52 -4.82 8.60
C VAL A 404 1.42 -3.66 9.07
N ALA A 405 1.62 -3.50 10.38
CA ALA A 405 2.44 -2.43 10.93
C ALA A 405 3.95 -2.67 10.67
N VAL A 406 4.41 -3.91 10.82
CA VAL A 406 5.83 -4.24 10.70
C VAL A 406 6.27 -4.35 9.25
N TRP A 407 5.48 -5.05 8.43
CA TRP A 407 5.85 -5.48 7.08
C TRP A 407 5.05 -4.77 5.98
N GLY A 408 4.10 -3.90 6.35
CA GLY A 408 3.12 -3.36 5.41
C GLY A 408 1.99 -4.36 5.16
N ARG A 409 0.94 -3.92 4.47
CA ARG A 409 -0.08 -4.85 3.97
C ARG A 409 0.50 -5.51 2.71
N ASP A 410 1.45 -6.43 2.91
CA ASP A 410 1.85 -7.36 1.86
C ASP A 410 0.57 -7.95 1.29
N GLY A 411 0.46 -8.01 -0.04
CA GLY A 411 -0.68 -8.67 -0.63
C GLY A 411 -0.83 -10.07 -0.03
N LEU A 412 -1.91 -10.78 -0.35
CA LEU A 412 -1.94 -12.23 -0.21
C LEU A 412 -0.87 -12.96 -1.09
N LEU A 413 0.18 -12.24 -1.50
CA LEU A 413 1.11 -12.49 -2.58
C LEU A 413 2.51 -12.69 -1.95
N GLY A 414 3.23 -13.68 -2.48
CA GLY A 414 4.44 -14.25 -1.92
C GLY A 414 5.62 -13.29 -1.70
N CYS A 415 6.56 -13.76 -0.87
CA CYS A 415 7.71 -13.03 -0.34
C CYS A 415 8.75 -12.55 -1.36
N GLN A 416 8.63 -12.82 -2.67
CA GLN A 416 9.82 -12.75 -3.52
C GLN A 416 9.75 -12.10 -4.90
N GLU A 417 8.61 -11.56 -5.37
CA GLU A 417 8.61 -10.89 -6.68
C GLU A 417 8.15 -9.43 -6.68
N ASP A 418 7.54 -8.95 -5.61
CA ASP A 418 6.97 -7.59 -5.63
C ASP A 418 7.68 -6.58 -4.71
N LYS A 419 8.58 -6.96 -3.80
CA LYS A 419 9.31 -5.96 -3.00
C LYS A 419 10.25 -5.10 -3.86
N VAL A 420 11.04 -5.72 -4.74
CA VAL A 420 11.90 -4.96 -5.67
C VAL A 420 11.09 -4.32 -6.80
N SER A 421 9.98 -4.93 -7.25
CA SER A 421 9.20 -4.42 -8.39
C SER A 421 8.20 -3.31 -8.01
N HIS A 422 7.65 -3.28 -6.78
CA HIS A 422 6.76 -2.20 -6.36
C HIS A 422 7.50 -0.92 -5.95
N TYR A 423 8.65 -1.03 -5.26
CA TYR A 423 9.43 0.14 -4.84
C TYR A 423 10.40 0.66 -5.92
N ALA A 424 10.87 -0.19 -6.84
CA ALA A 424 11.74 0.27 -7.94
C ALA A 424 10.98 0.88 -9.14
N LYS A 425 9.64 0.81 -9.18
CA LYS A 425 8.84 1.28 -10.33
C LYS A 425 8.45 2.76 -10.32
N PHE A 426 8.81 3.52 -9.29
CA PHE A 426 8.53 4.95 -9.26
C PHE A 426 9.73 5.74 -8.72
N PRO A 427 10.20 6.78 -9.43
CA PRO A 427 11.28 7.62 -8.93
C PRO A 427 10.82 8.25 -7.61
N ARG A 428 11.69 8.17 -6.60
CA ARG A 428 11.58 8.96 -5.37
C ARG A 428 11.29 10.40 -5.77
N LEU A 429 10.06 10.87 -5.51
CA LEU A 429 9.74 12.29 -5.63
C LEU A 429 10.58 13.02 -4.58
N ALA A 430 11.61 13.71 -5.07
CA ALA A 430 12.43 14.65 -4.33
C ALA A 430 11.66 15.95 -4.04
#